data_AF-A0AAE0JTT5-F1
#
_entry.id   AF-A0AAE0JTT5-F1
#
_cell.length_a   1.000
_cell.length_b   1.000
_cell.length_c   1.000
_cell.angle_alpha   90.00
_cell.angle_beta   90.00
_cell.angle_gamma   90.00
#
_symmetry.space_group_name_H-M   'P 1'
#
loop_
_entity.id
_entity.type
_entity.pdbx_description
1 polymer ?
#
loop_
_entity_poly.entity_id
_entity_poly.type
_entity_poly.pdbx_seq_one_letter_code
_entity_poly.pdbx_strand_id
1 'polypeptide(L)'
;MGAETRCQRDIIISIHPQHVANIVSRAKNHEFRKYLLPADVTRLLIYETSPTSAIKYIATISAGKRPGDIRDPSGLRNDEFDGGLLEQRGIRYAYEIRRLDALATPITLADLKRNGWLGGPPQKYCFVNQPMRDALSAASLSLVFDRTAVAAAAFASPDGGVDDLGAPPDAKQKPGQPPSSRRRGKDRAVARRPTSNPAAGVSKRRKPPPPIANRAKQGSLQSWLEHSAS
;
A
#
# COMPACT_ATOMS: atom_id res chain seq x y z
N MET A 1 23.92 22.22 -12.74
CA MET A 1 22.54 22.02 -13.26
C MET A 1 21.69 21.56 -12.09
N GLY A 2 20.60 22.28 -11.80
CA GLY A 2 19.87 22.16 -10.54
C GLY A 2 19.28 20.77 -10.33
N ALA A 3 19.51 20.21 -9.14
CA ALA A 3 18.69 19.12 -8.65
C ALA A 3 17.27 19.68 -8.52
N GLU A 4 16.38 19.30 -9.44
CA GLU A 4 14.96 19.54 -9.28
C GLU A 4 14.56 19.00 -7.90
N THR A 5 14.22 19.90 -6.98
CA THR A 5 13.57 19.53 -5.74
C THR A 5 12.22 18.94 -6.14
N ARG A 6 12.17 17.62 -6.39
CA ARG A 6 10.91 16.91 -6.54
C ARG A 6 10.11 17.25 -5.29
N CYS A 7 8.99 17.92 -5.48
CA CYS A 7 8.06 18.24 -4.41
C CYS A 7 7.54 16.92 -3.84
N GLN A 8 8.26 16.36 -2.86
CA GLN A 8 7.84 15.15 -2.17
C GLN A 8 6.49 15.44 -1.53
N ARG A 9 5.49 14.64 -1.90
CA ARG A 9 4.14 14.81 -1.38
C ARG A 9 3.87 13.78 -0.32
N ASP A 10 3.47 14.26 0.84
CA ASP A 10 2.99 13.40 1.90
C ASP A 10 1.50 13.15 1.72
N ILE A 11 1.07 11.92 2.01
CA ILE A 11 -0.34 11.58 2.05
C ILE A 11 -0.72 11.00 3.40
N ILE A 12 -1.99 11.16 3.76
CA ILE A 12 -2.60 10.57 4.93
C ILE A 12 -3.38 9.34 4.49
N ILE A 13 -3.16 8.22 5.18
CA ILE A 13 -3.90 6.98 4.96
C ILE A 13 -4.47 6.46 6.28
N SER A 14 -5.64 5.83 6.20
CA SER A 14 -6.22 5.10 7.33
C SER A 14 -5.69 3.68 7.37
N ILE A 15 -5.27 3.22 8.55
CA ILE A 15 -4.86 1.82 8.81
C ILE A 15 -5.53 1.35 10.10
N HIS A 16 -6.05 0.12 10.10
CA HIS A 16 -6.65 -0.51 11.27
C HIS A 16 -5.58 -0.80 12.36
N PRO A 17 -5.87 -0.64 13.67
CA PRO A 17 -4.90 -0.85 14.74
C PRO A 17 -4.11 -2.15 14.66
N GLN A 18 -4.75 -3.26 14.30
CA GLN A 18 -4.07 -4.55 14.13
C GLN A 18 -2.97 -4.50 13.05
N HIS A 19 -3.21 -3.80 11.94
CA HIS A 19 -2.19 -3.64 10.90
C HIS A 19 -1.11 -2.64 11.30
N VAL A 20 -1.46 -1.59 12.06
CA VAL A 20 -0.47 -0.67 12.64
C VAL A 20 0.46 -1.41 13.60
N ALA A 21 -0.07 -2.25 14.49
CA ALA A 21 0.73 -3.07 15.40
C ALA A 21 1.71 -3.98 14.65
N ASN A 22 1.25 -4.62 13.56
CA ASN A 22 2.12 -5.43 12.70
C ASN A 22 3.21 -4.61 11.99
N ILE A 23 2.94 -3.35 11.64
CA ILE A 23 3.94 -2.45 11.04
C ILE A 23 4.99 -2.07 12.10
N VAL A 24 4.55 -1.71 13.31
CA VAL A 24 5.43 -1.33 14.43
C VAL A 24 6.33 -2.50 14.84
N SER A 25 5.78 -3.72 14.94
CA SER A 25 6.57 -4.93 15.24
C SER A 25 7.40 -5.43 14.05
N ARG A 26 7.29 -4.76 12.89
CA ARG A 26 7.90 -5.13 11.61
C ARG A 26 7.44 -6.45 11.00
N ALA A 27 6.49 -7.14 11.61
CA ALA A 27 5.86 -8.33 11.01
C ALA A 27 5.27 -8.00 9.63
N LYS A 28 4.70 -6.80 9.45
CA LYS A 28 4.24 -6.26 8.16
C LYS A 28 5.23 -5.21 7.66
N ASN A 29 6.05 -5.56 6.68
CA ASN A 29 7.06 -4.67 6.10
C ASN A 29 6.63 -3.98 4.79
N HIS A 30 5.48 -4.35 4.22
CA HIS A 30 4.89 -3.69 3.05
C HIS A 30 3.45 -3.24 3.33
N GLU A 31 3.08 -2.06 2.84
CA GLU A 31 1.70 -1.61 2.75
C GLU A 31 1.10 -2.00 1.39
N PHE A 32 -0.08 -2.60 1.39
CA PHE A 32 -0.70 -3.16 0.18
C PHE A 32 -1.91 -2.33 -0.25
N ARG A 33 -1.98 -1.94 -1.53
CA ARG A 33 -3.06 -1.10 -2.08
C ARG A 33 -3.59 -1.64 -3.39
N LYS A 34 -4.86 -1.31 -3.66
CA LYS A 34 -5.53 -1.60 -4.93
C LYS A 34 -5.10 -0.67 -6.07
N TYR A 35 -4.49 0.46 -5.73
CA TYR A 35 -4.15 1.54 -6.66
C TYR A 35 -2.69 1.94 -6.49
N LEU A 36 -2.13 2.47 -7.57
CA LEU A 36 -0.80 3.05 -7.58
C LEU A 36 -0.85 4.43 -6.92
N LEU A 37 0.08 4.71 -6.02
CA LEU A 37 0.31 6.03 -5.46
C LEU A 37 1.03 6.89 -6.50
N PRO A 38 0.80 8.22 -6.52
CA PRO A 38 1.59 9.13 -7.32
C PRO A 38 3.10 8.94 -7.07
N ALA A 39 3.91 9.01 -8.12
CA ALA A 39 5.34 8.69 -8.06
C ALA A 39 6.15 9.66 -7.17
N ASP A 40 5.60 10.84 -6.88
CA ASP A 40 6.17 11.85 -5.99
C ASP A 40 5.78 11.66 -4.51
N VAL A 41 4.99 10.63 -4.19
CA VAL A 41 4.65 10.27 -2.80
C VAL A 41 5.73 9.38 -2.21
N THR A 42 6.41 9.89 -1.18
CA THR A 42 7.49 9.19 -0.48
C THR A 42 7.17 8.92 0.99
N ARG A 43 6.18 9.62 1.57
CA ARG A 43 5.79 9.46 2.97
C ARG A 43 4.29 9.27 3.16
N LEU A 44 3.96 8.40 4.11
CA LEU A 44 2.61 8.08 4.55
C LEU A 44 2.44 8.53 6.00
N LEU A 45 1.51 9.45 6.24
CA LEU A 45 1.01 9.74 7.59
C LEU A 45 -0.07 8.71 7.90
N ILE A 46 0.19 7.89 8.91
CA ILE A 46 -0.69 6.78 9.28
C ILE A 46 -1.68 7.28 10.33
N TYR A 47 -2.93 7.45 9.88
CA TYR A 47 -4.09 7.57 10.75
C TYR A 47 -4.50 6.18 11.22
N GLU A 48 -4.27 5.90 12.50
CA GLU A 48 -4.78 4.70 13.15
C GLU A 48 -6.27 4.88 13.43
N THR A 49 -7.12 3.98 12.92
CA THR A 49 -8.57 4.08 13.10
C THR A 49 -8.99 3.82 14.55
N SER A 50 -10.30 3.78 14.81
CA SER A 50 -10.87 3.46 16.13
C SER A 50 -10.20 2.21 16.75
N PRO A 51 -9.89 2.22 18.06
CA PRO A 51 -10.28 3.22 19.05
C PRO A 51 -9.41 4.50 19.06
N THR A 52 -8.18 4.44 18.54
CA THR A 52 -7.22 5.54 18.70
C THR A 52 -7.60 6.82 17.95
N SER A 53 -8.07 6.68 16.70
CA SER A 53 -8.59 7.80 15.90
C SER A 53 -7.63 9.00 15.82
N ALA A 54 -6.36 8.74 15.49
CA ALA A 54 -5.30 9.74 15.45
C ALA A 54 -4.21 9.40 14.44
N ILE A 55 -3.50 10.41 13.94
CA ILE A 55 -2.24 10.22 13.23
C ILE A 55 -1.14 10.00 14.26
N LYS A 56 -0.45 8.87 14.16
CA LYS A 56 0.59 8.46 15.11
C LYS A 56 1.95 8.27 14.49
N TYR A 57 1.99 7.91 13.21
CA TYR A 57 3.25 7.51 12.58
C TYR A 57 3.42 8.19 11.22
N ILE A 58 4.68 8.40 10.87
CA ILE A 58 5.12 8.81 9.55
C ILE A 58 6.00 7.69 9.01
N ALA A 59 5.55 7.05 7.93
CA ALA A 59 6.28 6.00 7.25
C ALA A 59 6.94 6.54 5.97
N THR A 60 8.24 6.34 5.81
CA THR A 60 8.91 6.55 4.52
C THR A 60 8.82 5.26 3.72
N ILE A 61 8.43 5.36 2.45
CA ILE A 61 8.12 4.20 1.61
C ILE A 61 8.98 4.09 0.35
N SER A 62 9.01 2.91 -0.26
CA SER A 62 9.51 2.70 -1.62
C SER A 62 8.54 3.21 -2.69
N ALA A 63 9.01 3.20 -3.94
CA ALA A 63 8.12 3.19 -5.10
C ALA A 63 7.21 1.95 -5.07
N GLY A 64 6.10 2.01 -5.80
CA GLY A 64 5.14 0.91 -5.88
C GLY A 64 5.72 -0.31 -6.59
N LYS A 65 5.64 -1.46 -5.92
CA LYS A 65 6.02 -2.80 -6.40
C LYS A 65 4.79 -3.56 -6.90
N ARG A 66 4.95 -4.42 -7.90
CA ARG A 66 3.94 -5.36 -8.43
C ARG A 66 4.20 -6.79 -7.93
N PRO A 67 3.23 -7.70 -8.06
CA PRO A 67 3.46 -9.12 -7.77
C PRO A 67 4.73 -9.65 -8.45
N GLY A 68 5.63 -10.24 -7.67
CA GLY A 68 6.92 -10.78 -8.13
C GLY A 68 8.11 -9.83 -7.92
N ASP A 69 7.85 -8.59 -7.48
CA ASP A 69 8.88 -7.58 -7.23
C ASP A 69 9.37 -7.55 -5.78
N ILE A 70 8.62 -8.10 -4.79
CA ILE A 70 9.04 -8.01 -3.38
C ILE A 70 10.26 -8.91 -3.12
N ARG A 71 10.17 -10.20 -3.50
CA ARG A 71 11.23 -11.22 -3.40
C ARG A 71 11.88 -11.33 -2.03
N ASP A 72 11.09 -11.04 -0.99
CA ASP A 72 11.48 -11.11 0.42
C ASP A 72 10.31 -11.75 1.21
N PRO A 73 10.43 -13.03 1.61
CA PRO A 73 9.36 -13.76 2.27
C PRO A 73 9.16 -13.35 3.75
N SER A 74 10.05 -12.54 4.31
CA SER A 74 10.06 -12.25 5.76
C SER A 74 8.85 -11.43 6.26
N GLY A 75 8.14 -10.77 5.35
CA GLY A 75 7.00 -9.91 5.69
C GLY A 75 5.65 -10.59 5.52
N LEU A 76 4.73 -10.23 6.40
CA LEU A 76 3.36 -10.70 6.39
C LEU A 76 2.69 -10.47 5.02
N ARG A 77 2.35 -11.59 4.36
CA ARG A 77 1.70 -11.67 3.04
C ARG A 77 2.57 -11.25 1.86
N ASN A 78 3.89 -11.20 2.01
CA ASN A 78 4.78 -10.93 0.87
C ASN A 78 4.71 -12.07 -0.16
N ASP A 79 4.81 -13.33 0.26
CA ASP A 79 4.70 -14.49 -0.64
C ASP A 79 3.32 -14.58 -1.28
N GLU A 80 2.25 -14.29 -0.53
CA GLU A 80 0.89 -14.21 -1.09
C GLU A 80 0.77 -13.10 -2.14
N PHE A 81 1.43 -11.97 -1.94
CA PHE A 81 1.41 -10.86 -2.89
C PHE A 81 2.20 -11.21 -4.15
N ASP A 82 3.42 -11.74 -4.00
CA ASP A 82 4.28 -12.10 -5.12
C ASP A 82 3.72 -13.27 -5.93
N GLY A 83 3.07 -14.23 -5.27
CA GLY A 83 2.34 -15.32 -5.91
C GLY A 83 1.00 -14.91 -6.54
N GLY A 84 0.62 -13.63 -6.50
CA GLY A 84 -0.62 -13.12 -7.08
C GLY A 84 -1.91 -13.49 -6.33
N LEU A 85 -1.81 -14.13 -5.15
CA LEU A 85 -2.97 -14.55 -4.35
C LEU A 85 -3.80 -13.37 -3.86
N LEU A 86 -3.19 -12.18 -3.74
CA LEU A 86 -3.87 -10.98 -3.28
C LEU A 86 -4.62 -10.23 -4.39
N GLU A 87 -4.39 -10.56 -5.67
CA GLU A 87 -5.07 -9.93 -6.80
C GLU A 87 -6.57 -10.19 -6.77
N GLN A 88 -6.99 -11.36 -6.27
CA GLN A 88 -8.39 -11.73 -6.06
C GLN A 88 -9.13 -10.72 -5.15
N ARG A 89 -8.39 -10.10 -4.21
CA ARG A 89 -8.90 -9.06 -3.30
C ARG A 89 -8.72 -7.65 -3.88
N GLY A 90 -8.28 -7.55 -5.13
CA GLY A 90 -7.99 -6.33 -5.86
C GLY A 90 -6.68 -5.65 -5.48
N ILE A 91 -5.82 -6.27 -4.68
CA ILE A 91 -4.53 -5.72 -4.27
C ILE A 91 -3.55 -5.92 -5.43
N ARG A 92 -2.94 -4.82 -5.89
CA ARG A 92 -2.07 -4.82 -7.09
C ARG A 92 -0.72 -4.16 -6.88
N TYR A 93 -0.58 -3.43 -5.77
CA TYR A 93 0.61 -2.64 -5.47
C TYR A 93 1.04 -2.84 -4.02
N ALA A 94 2.34 -2.90 -3.80
CA ALA A 94 2.97 -2.95 -2.50
C ALA A 94 3.99 -1.81 -2.33
N TYR A 95 4.08 -1.25 -1.13
CA TYR A 95 5.03 -0.20 -0.78
C TYR A 95 5.83 -0.65 0.43
N GLU A 96 7.13 -0.82 0.26
CA GLU A 96 8.01 -1.20 1.34
C GLU A 96 8.08 -0.06 2.36
N ILE A 97 7.87 -0.38 3.63
CA ILE A 97 8.00 0.56 4.74
C ILE A 97 9.46 0.57 5.18
N ARG A 98 10.20 1.57 4.73
CA ARG A 98 11.66 1.66 4.91
C ARG A 98 12.04 2.26 6.25
N ARG A 99 11.30 3.29 6.68
CA ARG A 99 11.49 3.97 7.96
C ARG A 99 10.14 4.25 8.57
N LEU A 100 10.05 4.16 9.90
CA LEU A 100 8.86 4.52 10.65
C LEU A 100 9.26 5.43 11.82
N ASP A 101 8.68 6.62 11.84
CA ASP A 101 8.78 7.58 12.93
C ASP A 101 7.44 7.66 13.66
N ALA A 102 7.46 7.70 14.99
CA ALA A 102 6.30 7.99 15.80
C ALA A 102 6.25 9.47 16.15
N LEU A 103 5.07 10.07 16.08
CA LEU A 103 4.82 11.40 16.62
C LEU A 103 4.84 11.32 18.14
N ALA A 104 5.64 12.17 18.79
CA ALA A 104 5.67 12.27 20.25
C ALA A 104 4.28 12.60 20.81
N THR A 105 3.54 13.46 20.10
CA THR A 105 2.14 13.78 20.38
C THR A 105 1.28 13.39 19.19
N PRO A 106 0.41 12.36 19.30
CA PRO A 106 -0.52 12.00 18.25
C PRO A 106 -1.46 13.15 17.88
N ILE A 107 -1.77 13.31 16.59
CA ILE A 107 -2.74 14.32 16.11
C ILE A 107 -4.12 13.66 16.05
N THR A 108 -5.01 14.00 16.99
CA THR A 108 -6.31 13.34 17.11
C THR A 108 -7.28 13.78 16.00
N LEU A 109 -8.34 13.01 15.75
CA LEU A 109 -9.41 13.43 14.84
C LEU A 109 -10.03 14.78 15.23
N ALA A 110 -10.09 15.11 16.52
CA ALA A 110 -10.57 16.40 16.99
C ALA A 110 -9.63 17.53 16.55
N ASP A 111 -8.31 17.35 16.69
CA ASP A 111 -7.31 18.33 16.25
C ASP A 111 -7.34 18.50 14.72
N LEU A 112 -7.44 17.39 13.98
CA LEU A 112 -7.55 17.39 12.53
C LEU A 112 -8.75 18.20 12.02
N LYS A 113 -9.91 18.03 12.68
CA LYS A 113 -11.14 18.78 12.36
C LYS A 113 -11.00 20.24 12.75
N ARG A 114 -10.51 20.53 13.97
CA ARG A 114 -10.33 21.88 14.49
C ARG A 114 -9.41 22.72 13.59
N ASN A 115 -8.35 22.12 13.07
CA ASN A 115 -7.41 22.78 12.18
C ASN A 115 -7.85 22.79 10.69
N GLY A 116 -9.03 22.22 10.36
CA GLY A 116 -9.52 22.13 8.99
C GLY A 116 -8.68 21.24 8.07
N TRP A 117 -7.86 20.34 8.63
CA TRP A 117 -6.98 19.47 7.85
C TRP A 117 -7.71 18.24 7.31
N LEU A 118 -8.59 17.63 8.11
CA LEU A 118 -9.42 16.50 7.70
C LEU A 118 -10.79 16.55 8.38
N GLY A 119 -11.85 16.26 7.62
CA GLY A 119 -13.21 16.08 8.16
C GLY A 119 -13.48 14.68 8.73
N GLY A 120 -12.61 13.71 8.45
CA GLY A 120 -12.79 12.30 8.83
C GLY A 120 -11.60 11.43 8.38
N PRO A 121 -11.60 10.14 8.75
CA PRO A 121 -10.58 9.20 8.28
C PRO A 121 -10.59 9.09 6.75
N PRO A 122 -9.44 9.18 6.06
CA PRO A 122 -9.38 8.97 4.61
C PRO A 122 -9.88 7.58 4.21
N GLN A 123 -10.78 7.50 3.21
CA GLN A 123 -11.19 6.22 2.62
C GLN A 123 -10.15 5.66 1.64
N LYS A 124 -9.49 6.56 0.89
CA LYS A 124 -8.40 6.24 -0.04
C LYS A 124 -7.08 6.76 0.53
N TYR A 125 -6.79 8.01 0.26
CA TYR A 125 -5.77 8.84 0.88
C TYR A 125 -6.17 10.31 0.71
N CYS A 126 -5.57 11.19 1.51
CA CYS A 126 -5.66 12.64 1.34
C CYS A 126 -4.25 13.21 1.25
N PHE A 127 -4.02 14.21 0.42
CA PHE A 127 -2.73 14.91 0.46
C PHE A 127 -2.63 15.76 1.73
N VAL A 128 -1.44 15.79 2.32
CA VAL A 128 -1.14 16.75 3.39
C VAL A 128 -1.11 18.15 2.76
N ASN A 129 -1.87 19.09 3.31
CA ASN A 129 -1.88 20.48 2.85
C ASN A 129 -0.70 21.26 3.45
N GLN A 130 -0.43 22.47 2.95
CA GLN A 130 0.71 23.26 3.42
C GLN A 130 0.66 23.58 4.92
N PRO A 131 -0.46 24.04 5.50
CA PRO A 131 -0.51 24.33 6.95
C PRO A 131 -0.19 23.11 7.82
N MET A 132 -0.65 21.93 7.43
CA MET A 132 -0.35 20.70 8.15
C MET A 132 1.13 20.31 7.99
N ARG A 133 1.73 20.48 6.80
CA ARG A 133 3.17 20.27 6.59
C ARG A 133 4.00 21.16 7.51
N ASP A 134 3.64 22.43 7.61
CA ASP A 134 4.36 23.39 8.45
C ASP A 134 4.29 22.96 9.92
N ALA A 135 3.10 22.57 10.41
CA ALA A 135 2.93 22.03 11.76
C ALA A 135 3.75 20.75 12.00
N LEU A 136 3.81 19.84 11.02
CA LEU A 136 4.60 18.61 11.11
C LEU A 136 6.11 18.84 11.07
N SER A 137 6.57 19.92 10.42
CA SER A 137 7.98 20.28 10.39
C SER A 137 8.54 20.65 11.77
N ALA A 138 7.68 21.15 12.66
CA ALA A 138 8.00 21.46 14.04
C ALA A 138 7.70 20.30 15.02
N ALA A 139 7.10 19.20 14.54
CA ALA A 139 6.71 18.09 15.39
C ALA A 139 7.92 17.27 15.85
N SER A 140 7.93 16.88 17.13
CA SER A 140 8.93 15.95 17.65
C SER A 140 8.61 14.53 17.21
N LEU A 141 9.62 13.84 16.67
CA LEU A 141 9.54 12.47 16.17
C LEU A 141 10.48 11.56 16.96
N SER A 142 10.01 10.37 17.32
CA SER A 142 10.84 9.28 17.82
C SER A 142 10.99 8.20 16.75
N LEU A 143 12.23 7.81 16.48
CA LEU A 143 12.51 6.74 15.51
C LEU A 143 12.02 5.40 16.07
N VAL A 144 11.12 4.73 15.35
CA VAL A 144 10.70 3.36 15.66
C VAL A 144 11.65 2.36 15.01
N PHE A 145 11.92 2.53 13.70
CA PHE A 145 12.95 1.78 12.99
C PHE A 145 13.39 2.47 11.70
N ASP A 146 14.60 2.16 11.24
CA ASP A 146 15.13 2.61 9.95
C ASP A 146 15.87 1.48 9.20
N ARG A 147 15.50 1.23 7.95
CA ARG A 147 16.22 0.35 7.01
C ARG A 147 16.96 1.11 5.91
N THR A 148 16.74 2.42 5.78
CA THR A 148 17.44 3.23 4.77
C THR A 148 18.94 3.29 5.06
N ALA A 149 19.32 3.30 6.35
CA ALA A 149 20.72 3.31 6.79
C ALA A 149 21.52 2.09 6.30
N VAL A 150 20.89 0.91 6.22
CA VAL A 150 21.58 -0.34 5.84
C VAL A 150 21.84 -0.40 4.33
N ALA A 151 20.94 0.14 3.50
CA ALA A 151 21.12 0.19 2.05
C ALA A 151 22.15 1.24 1.61
N ALA A 152 22.25 2.38 2.31
CA ALA A 152 23.26 3.40 2.05
C ALA A 152 24.68 2.93 2.42
N ALA A 153 24.83 2.19 3.52
CA ALA A 153 26.12 1.63 3.93
C ALA A 153 26.64 0.56 2.97
N ALA A 154 25.76 -0.25 2.38
CA ALA A 154 26.15 -1.28 1.40
C ALA A 154 26.67 -0.69 0.06
N PHE A 155 26.32 0.55 -0.25
CA PHE A 155 26.85 1.29 -1.42
C PHE A 155 28.07 2.15 -1.11
N ALA A 156 28.40 2.37 0.18
CA ALA A 156 29.50 3.22 0.61
C ALA A 156 30.85 2.49 0.74
N SER A 157 30.99 1.28 0.18
CA SER A 157 32.28 0.62 0.04
C SER A 157 32.58 0.30 -1.43
N PRO A 158 33.32 1.17 -2.11
CA PRO A 158 34.20 0.78 -3.18
C PRO A 158 35.62 1.22 -2.79
N ASP A 159 36.36 0.39 -2.09
CA ASP A 159 37.82 0.48 -2.21
C ASP A 159 38.52 -0.83 -1.88
N GLY A 160 39.31 -1.26 -2.85
CA GLY A 160 39.97 -2.55 -2.93
C GLY A 160 40.37 -2.90 -4.36
N GLY A 161 40.99 -1.96 -5.09
CA GLY A 161 41.99 -2.32 -6.11
C GLY A 161 43.25 -2.83 -5.40
N VAL A 162 44.14 -3.64 -5.94
CA VAL A 162 44.61 -3.98 -7.30
C VAL A 162 45.20 -5.41 -7.22
N ASP A 163 45.25 -6.25 -8.25
CA ASP A 163 46.26 -6.35 -9.32
C ASP A 163 45.67 -7.31 -10.40
N ASP A 164 45.63 -6.98 -11.70
CA ASP A 164 46.72 -6.90 -12.69
C ASP A 164 47.34 -8.27 -13.09
N LEU A 165 47.23 -8.55 -14.40
CA LEU A 165 47.90 -9.54 -15.26
C LEU A 165 47.65 -11.05 -15.09
N GLY A 166 46.91 -11.61 -16.06
CA GLY A 166 46.93 -13.04 -16.41
C GLY A 166 46.15 -13.34 -17.69
N ALA A 167 46.83 -13.21 -18.84
CA ALA A 167 46.33 -13.58 -20.16
C ALA A 167 46.05 -15.11 -20.31
N PRO A 168 45.23 -15.54 -21.29
CA PRO A 168 44.71 -16.90 -21.39
C PRO A 168 45.61 -17.84 -22.21
N PRO A 169 45.43 -19.17 -22.09
CA PRO A 169 45.66 -20.02 -23.25
C PRO A 169 44.50 -20.98 -23.56
N ASP A 170 44.14 -20.95 -24.85
CA ASP A 170 43.82 -22.04 -25.77
C ASP A 170 42.80 -23.15 -25.44
N ALA A 171 41.67 -23.03 -26.15
CA ALA A 171 41.10 -24.00 -27.09
C ALA A 171 41.59 -25.48 -27.08
N LYS A 172 40.59 -26.38 -26.89
CA LYS A 172 40.35 -27.74 -27.47
C LYS A 172 39.36 -28.44 -26.49
N GLN A 173 38.25 -29.10 -26.81
CA GLN A 173 37.70 -29.77 -27.99
C GLN A 173 36.18 -30.03 -27.73
N LYS A 174 35.33 -29.84 -28.76
CA LYS A 174 34.06 -30.60 -28.98
C LYS A 174 34.42 -32.05 -29.35
N PRO A 175 33.53 -33.08 -29.38
CA PRO A 175 32.10 -33.01 -29.76
C PRO A 175 31.16 -34.03 -29.06
N GLY A 176 29.84 -33.97 -29.34
CA GLY A 176 28.96 -35.10 -29.05
C GLY A 176 27.45 -34.83 -29.04
N GLN A 177 26.85 -34.63 -30.21
CA GLN A 177 25.41 -34.85 -30.45
C GLN A 177 25.27 -35.32 -31.91
N PRO A 178 24.13 -35.92 -32.31
CA PRO A 178 23.43 -37.12 -31.85
C PRO A 178 23.43 -38.16 -33.03
N PRO A 179 22.56 -39.21 -33.09
CA PRO A 179 21.27 -38.97 -33.76
C PRO A 179 20.10 -39.93 -33.40
N SER A 180 18.89 -39.40 -33.63
CA SER A 180 17.67 -40.01 -34.23
C SER A 180 17.34 -41.51 -34.10
N SER A 181 16.05 -41.79 -33.80
CA SER A 181 15.13 -42.59 -34.66
C SER A 181 13.77 -42.74 -33.94
N ARG A 182 12.63 -42.27 -34.47
CA ARG A 182 11.79 -42.73 -35.62
C ARG A 182 10.66 -43.70 -35.21
N ARG A 183 9.48 -43.43 -35.80
CA ARG A 183 8.30 -44.32 -36.04
C ARG A 183 7.36 -44.50 -34.83
N ARG A 184 6.04 -44.60 -34.95
CA ARG A 184 5.12 -44.83 -36.09
C ARG A 184 3.68 -44.63 -35.57
N GLY A 185 2.81 -44.00 -36.37
CA GLY A 185 1.41 -44.37 -36.64
C GLY A 185 0.40 -44.50 -35.46
N LYS A 186 -0.92 -44.45 -35.64
CA LYS A 186 -1.77 -44.47 -36.82
C LYS A 186 -3.24 -44.33 -36.34
N ASP A 187 -3.99 -43.47 -37.02
CA ASP A 187 -5.42 -43.51 -37.36
C ASP A 187 -6.59 -43.62 -36.33
N ARG A 188 -7.68 -42.97 -36.80
CA ARG A 188 -9.14 -43.09 -36.53
C ARG A 188 -9.69 -42.24 -35.38
N ALA A 189 -10.46 -41.16 -35.62
CA ALA A 189 -11.66 -40.88 -36.44
C ALA A 189 -13.00 -41.24 -35.75
N VAL A 190 -14.01 -40.40 -36.05
CA VAL A 190 -15.48 -40.52 -35.82
C VAL A 190 -15.96 -39.96 -34.47
N ALA A 191 -16.97 -39.07 -34.30
CA ALA A 191 -18.00 -38.43 -35.14
C ALA A 191 -18.40 -37.06 -34.51
N ARG A 192 -18.56 -35.98 -35.30
CA ARG A 192 -19.83 -35.32 -35.69
C ARG A 192 -20.90 -35.05 -34.58
N ARG A 193 -20.95 -33.77 -34.13
CA ARG A 193 -22.06 -32.76 -34.02
C ARG A 193 -23.54 -33.21 -34.13
N PRO A 194 -24.55 -32.34 -33.83
CA PRO A 194 -24.65 -31.10 -33.01
C PRO A 194 -25.83 -31.20 -31.99
N THR A 195 -26.25 -30.19 -31.21
CA THR A 195 -27.38 -29.29 -31.56
C THR A 195 -27.62 -28.17 -30.51
N SER A 196 -28.03 -27.02 -31.05
CA SER A 196 -28.99 -26.00 -30.55
C SER A 196 -28.95 -25.47 -29.10
N ASN A 197 -28.62 -24.18 -29.02
CA ASN A 197 -29.33 -23.17 -28.18
C ASN A 197 -30.71 -22.88 -28.84
N PRO A 198 -31.79 -22.48 -28.14
CA PRO A 198 -31.90 -21.06 -27.75
C PRO A 198 -32.80 -20.71 -26.52
N ALA A 199 -32.66 -19.44 -26.12
CA ALA A 199 -33.71 -18.50 -25.70
C ALA A 199 -34.10 -18.32 -24.21
N ALA A 200 -34.06 -17.02 -23.85
CA ALA A 200 -35.06 -16.27 -23.08
C ALA A 200 -35.09 -16.39 -21.54
N GLY A 201 -34.52 -15.36 -20.90
CA GLY A 201 -35.28 -14.39 -20.09
C GLY A 201 -35.98 -14.88 -18.83
N VAL A 202 -35.61 -14.33 -17.67
CA VAL A 202 -36.53 -13.61 -16.76
C VAL A 202 -35.67 -12.83 -15.74
N SER A 203 -35.70 -11.50 -15.88
CA SER A 203 -35.28 -10.54 -14.87
C SER A 203 -36.19 -10.61 -13.65
N LYS A 204 -35.72 -11.14 -12.52
CA LYS A 204 -36.41 -10.98 -11.24
C LYS A 204 -36.12 -9.58 -10.69
N ARG A 205 -37.06 -8.66 -10.96
CA ARG A 205 -37.17 -7.35 -10.31
C ARG A 205 -37.15 -7.52 -8.79
N ARG A 206 -36.20 -6.85 -8.14
CA ARG A 206 -36.20 -6.63 -6.69
C ARG A 206 -37.39 -5.74 -6.33
N LYS A 207 -38.21 -6.15 -5.36
CA LYS A 207 -39.24 -5.29 -4.75
C LYS A 207 -38.56 -4.09 -4.07
N PRO A 208 -39.05 -2.86 -4.25
CA PRO A 208 -38.55 -1.70 -3.49
C PRO A 208 -38.96 -1.80 -2.01
N PRO A 209 -38.15 -1.26 -1.08
CA PRO A 209 -38.51 -1.18 0.33
C PRO A 209 -39.67 -0.18 0.56
N PRO A 210 -40.49 -0.37 1.62
CA PRO A 210 -41.57 0.54 1.95
C PRO A 210 -41.04 1.92 2.41
N PRO A 211 -41.82 3.00 2.20
CA PRO A 211 -41.41 4.36 2.56
C PRO A 211 -41.29 4.53 4.08
N ILE A 212 -40.21 5.20 4.50
CA ILE A 212 -39.96 5.61 5.89
C ILE A 212 -40.94 6.74 6.24
N ALA A 213 -41.83 6.48 7.19
CA ALA A 213 -42.71 7.49 7.75
C ALA A 213 -41.91 8.46 8.63
N ASN A 214 -41.82 9.72 8.21
CA ASN A 214 -41.34 10.82 9.03
C ASN A 214 -42.33 11.11 10.16
N ARG A 215 -41.98 10.73 11.39
CA ARG A 215 -42.67 11.18 12.58
C ARG A 215 -41.94 12.41 13.13
N ALA A 216 -42.42 13.58 12.71
CA ALA A 216 -42.19 14.83 13.41
C ALA A 216 -42.75 14.71 14.84
N LYS A 217 -41.93 15.00 15.85
CA LYS A 217 -42.43 15.50 17.13
C LYS A 217 -41.75 16.83 17.40
N GLN A 218 -42.59 17.85 17.33
CA GLN A 218 -42.40 19.16 17.93
C GLN A 218 -42.06 18.98 19.42
N GLY A 219 -41.04 19.71 19.87
CA GLY A 219 -40.69 19.90 21.27
C GLY A 219 -40.23 21.34 21.43
N SER A 220 -41.20 22.21 21.67
CA SER A 220 -41.04 23.55 22.21
C SER A 220 -40.21 23.50 23.49
N LEU A 221 -39.28 24.45 23.69
CA LEU A 221 -39.11 25.22 24.92
C LEU A 221 -38.02 26.29 24.72
N GLN A 222 -38.47 27.54 24.56
CA GLN A 222 -37.70 28.74 24.89
C GLN A 222 -37.80 29.00 26.41
N SER A 223 -36.65 29.19 27.07
CA SER A 223 -36.41 30.06 28.23
C SER A 223 -34.88 30.21 28.35
N TRP A 224 -34.22 31.26 27.81
CA TRP A 224 -33.92 32.55 28.47
C TRP A 224 -33.49 32.38 29.94
N LEU A 225 -32.17 32.42 30.25
CA LEU A 225 -31.28 33.57 30.56
C LEU A 225 -31.29 33.92 32.07
N GLU A 226 -30.10 34.28 32.58
CA GLU A 226 -29.71 34.54 33.99
C GLU A 226 -29.31 33.27 34.77
N HIS A 227 -28.07 33.08 35.23
CA HIS A 227 -27.32 34.00 36.07
C HIS A 227 -25.80 33.92 35.83
N SER A 228 -25.19 35.07 35.61
CA SER A 228 -23.82 35.40 36.00
C SER A 228 -23.90 36.52 37.04
N ALA A 229 -22.94 36.52 37.98
CA ALA A 229 -22.70 37.50 39.05
C ALA A 229 -23.44 37.31 40.38
N SER A 230 -22.84 36.55 41.30
CA SER A 230 -22.10 37.08 42.48
C SER A 230 -21.52 35.92 43.29
#